data_AF-A0A7V2V635-F1
#
_entry.id   AF-A0A7V2V635-F1
#
_cell.length_a   1.000
_cell.length_b   1.000
_cell.length_c   1.000
_cell.angle_alpha   90.00
_cell.angle_beta   90.00
_cell.angle_gamma   90.00
#
_symmetry.space_group_name_H-M   'P 1'
#
loop_
_entity.id
_entity.type
_entity.pdbx_description
1 polymer ?
#
loop_
_entity_poly.entity_id
_entity_poly.type
_entity_poly.pdbx_seq_one_letter_code
_entity_poly.pdbx_strand_id
1 'polypeptide(L)'
;MEKKKILIVDDNEEIRQLYAEIFRRNAFEVLEAKDGVEGADKATSEDNLAAILTGIVMPRMDGFQMLEILRKNAVLKEIPAFINSHLGREEDEKKAKEMGLDGFFVRGTITPSAVCQKIQEKIDERERDKQGRRYLLAVNPWELDGEIFIENCQLPLDLKCDNCGTPLALEVSATKKEISLAQLVCPNCKKKFLN
;
A
#
# COMPACT_ATOMS: atom_id res chain seq x y z
N MET A 1 -7.37 -0.95 -17.48
CA MET A 1 -6.75 -1.22 -16.18
C MET A 1 -7.08 -2.64 -15.80
N GLU A 2 -6.07 -3.40 -15.38
CA GLU A 2 -6.28 -4.74 -14.83
C GLU A 2 -7.05 -4.63 -13.51
N LYS A 3 -8.00 -5.54 -13.27
CA LYS A 3 -8.80 -5.51 -12.04
C LYS A 3 -7.94 -5.98 -10.87
N LYS A 4 -7.97 -5.23 -9.77
CA LYS A 4 -7.32 -5.62 -8.51
C LYS A 4 -7.97 -6.90 -7.99
N LYS A 5 -7.16 -7.87 -7.57
CA LYS A 5 -7.65 -9.14 -7.00
C LYS A 5 -7.75 -9.07 -5.49
N ILE A 6 -8.82 -9.62 -4.93
CA ILE A 6 -9.00 -9.84 -3.49
C ILE A 6 -9.03 -11.35 -3.26
N LEU A 7 -8.23 -11.83 -2.33
CA LEU A 7 -8.28 -13.22 -1.90
C LEU A 7 -9.17 -13.34 -0.66
N ILE A 8 -10.21 -14.16 -0.75
CA ILE A 8 -11.09 -14.51 0.36
C ILE A 8 -10.80 -15.96 0.75
N VAL A 9 -10.41 -16.18 2.00
CA VAL A 9 -10.08 -17.50 2.53
C VAL A 9 -10.99 -17.79 3.72
N ASP A 10 -11.87 -18.78 3.61
CA ASP A 10 -12.78 -19.18 4.68
C ASP A 10 -13.15 -20.63 4.41
N ASP A 11 -13.48 -21.46 5.40
CA ASP A 11 -13.97 -22.82 5.15
C ASP A 11 -15.49 -22.82 4.85
N ASN A 12 -16.21 -21.81 5.35
CA ASN A 12 -17.63 -21.63 5.11
C ASN A 12 -17.92 -21.03 3.71
N GLU A 13 -18.59 -21.82 2.87
CA GLU A 13 -18.92 -21.43 1.49
C GLU A 13 -19.86 -20.22 1.40
N GLU A 14 -20.90 -20.16 2.23
CA GLU A 14 -21.86 -19.04 2.22
C GLU A 14 -21.18 -17.71 2.54
N ILE A 15 -20.25 -17.73 3.51
CA ILE A 15 -19.46 -16.56 3.88
C ILE A 15 -18.51 -16.15 2.75
N ARG A 16 -17.81 -17.11 2.12
CA ARG A 16 -16.96 -16.81 0.96
C ARG A 16 -17.77 -16.17 -0.16
N GLN A 17 -18.90 -16.77 -0.53
CA GLN A 17 -19.76 -16.29 -1.62
C GLN A 17 -20.33 -14.90 -1.32
N LEU A 18 -20.78 -14.65 -0.08
CA LEU A 18 -21.29 -13.35 0.37
C LEU A 18 -20.25 -12.24 0.17
N TYR A 19 -19.03 -12.44 0.69
CA TYR A 19 -17.97 -11.45 0.51
C TYR A 19 -17.57 -11.35 -0.97
N ALA A 20 -17.48 -12.46 -1.69
CA ALA A 20 -17.11 -12.47 -3.10
C ALA A 20 -18.07 -11.65 -3.95
N GLU A 21 -19.38 -11.78 -3.71
CA GLU A 21 -20.39 -10.98 -4.40
C GLU A 21 -20.22 -9.49 -4.10
N ILE A 22 -20.01 -9.12 -2.84
CA ILE A 22 -19.83 -7.73 -2.42
C ILE A 22 -18.58 -7.13 -3.06
N PHE A 23 -17.44 -7.81 -3.02
CA PHE A 23 -16.21 -7.33 -3.64
C PHE A 23 -16.34 -7.23 -5.17
N ARG A 24 -16.98 -8.19 -5.84
CA ARG A 24 -17.24 -8.15 -7.29
C ARG A 24 -18.09 -6.94 -7.68
N ARG A 25 -19.12 -6.61 -6.89
CA ARG A 25 -19.95 -5.41 -7.09
C ARG A 25 -19.15 -4.10 -6.93
N ASN A 26 -18.08 -4.12 -6.14
CA ASN A 26 -17.14 -3.02 -5.96
C ASN A 26 -15.94 -3.06 -6.94
N ALA A 27 -16.14 -3.66 -8.12
CA ALA A 27 -15.17 -3.71 -9.22
C ALA A 27 -13.85 -4.46 -8.94
N PHE A 28 -13.81 -5.30 -7.91
CA PHE A 28 -12.71 -6.24 -7.69
C PHE A 28 -12.90 -7.54 -8.45
N GLU A 29 -11.79 -8.17 -8.80
CA GLU A 29 -11.76 -9.60 -9.09
C GLU A 29 -11.55 -10.35 -7.77
N VAL A 30 -12.19 -11.52 -7.62
CA VAL A 30 -12.18 -12.26 -6.35
C VAL A 30 -11.67 -13.67 -6.57
N LEU A 31 -10.62 -13.99 -5.83
CA LEU A 31 -10.10 -15.35 -5.65
C LEU A 31 -10.69 -15.89 -4.35
N GLU A 32 -11.22 -17.10 -4.38
CA GLU A 32 -11.83 -17.76 -3.22
C GLU A 32 -10.99 -18.99 -2.86
N ALA A 33 -10.69 -19.23 -1.59
CA ALA A 33 -9.98 -20.42 -1.13
C ALA A 33 -10.67 -21.01 0.09
N LYS A 34 -10.75 -22.34 0.19
CA LYS A 34 -11.50 -23.02 1.27
C LYS A 34 -10.68 -23.31 2.53
N ASP A 35 -9.37 -23.14 2.45
CA ASP A 35 -8.44 -23.38 3.54
C ASP A 35 -7.15 -22.56 3.36
N GLY A 36 -6.33 -22.49 4.41
CA GLY A 36 -5.07 -21.73 4.38
C GLY A 36 -4.03 -22.26 3.39
N VAL A 37 -4.10 -23.53 3.00
CA VAL A 37 -3.17 -24.10 2.00
C VAL A 37 -3.53 -23.56 0.62
N GLU A 38 -4.79 -23.68 0.22
CA GLU A 38 -5.28 -23.13 -1.05
C GLU A 38 -5.13 -21.60 -1.08
N GLY A 39 -5.34 -20.94 0.06
CA GLY A 39 -5.13 -19.50 0.19
C GLY A 39 -3.67 -19.11 -0.04
N ALA A 40 -2.72 -19.84 0.54
CA ALA A 40 -1.30 -19.61 0.32
C ALA A 40 -0.87 -19.86 -1.14
N ASP A 41 -1.37 -20.94 -1.75
CA ASP A 41 -1.08 -21.29 -3.15
C ASP A 41 -1.58 -20.19 -4.10
N LYS A 42 -2.82 -19.71 -3.90
CA LYS A 42 -3.38 -18.61 -4.70
C LYS A 42 -2.65 -17.30 -4.47
N ALA A 43 -2.32 -16.97 -3.22
CA ALA A 43 -1.61 -15.73 -2.91
C ALA A 43 -0.21 -15.67 -3.54
N THR A 44 0.46 -16.82 -3.69
CA THR A 44 1.80 -16.91 -4.27
C THR A 44 1.82 -16.97 -5.79
N SER A 45 0.69 -17.30 -6.41
CA SER A 45 0.57 -17.47 -7.87
C SER A 45 0.07 -16.22 -8.61
N GLU A 46 -0.15 -15.11 -7.89
CA GLU A 46 -0.92 -13.95 -8.38
C GLU A 46 -0.17 -12.63 -8.22
N ASP A 47 0.17 -11.98 -9.33
CA ASP A 47 1.01 -10.78 -9.34
C ASP A 47 0.26 -9.49 -8.95
N ASN A 48 -1.07 -9.47 -9.07
CA ASN A 48 -1.91 -8.27 -8.87
C ASN A 48 -2.86 -8.38 -7.66
N LEU A 49 -2.48 -9.20 -6.67
CA LEU A 49 -3.22 -9.34 -5.42
C LEU A 49 -3.16 -8.04 -4.59
N ALA A 50 -4.33 -7.48 -4.31
CA ALA A 50 -4.47 -6.18 -3.65
C ALA A 50 -4.74 -6.29 -2.15
N ALA A 51 -5.45 -7.33 -1.70
CA ALA A 51 -5.66 -7.62 -0.28
C ALA A 51 -6.06 -9.08 -0.03
N ILE A 52 -5.95 -9.51 1.23
CA ILE A 52 -6.37 -10.82 1.72
C ILE A 52 -7.38 -10.63 2.86
N LEU A 53 -8.53 -11.28 2.77
CA LEU A 53 -9.51 -11.41 3.85
C LEU A 53 -9.61 -12.88 4.23
N THR A 54 -9.26 -13.24 5.46
CA THR A 54 -9.26 -14.64 5.90
C THR A 54 -10.04 -14.86 7.19
N GLY A 55 -10.77 -15.96 7.27
CA GLY A 55 -11.20 -16.57 8.54
C GLY A 55 -9.99 -17.09 9.32
N ILE A 56 -10.24 -17.56 10.54
CA ILE A 56 -9.20 -18.14 11.42
C ILE A 56 -9.27 -19.66 11.35
N VAL A 57 -10.35 -20.23 11.87
CA VAL A 57 -10.52 -21.68 11.99
C VAL A 57 -10.87 -22.27 10.64
N MET A 58 -9.95 -23.06 10.08
CA MET A 58 -10.09 -23.73 8.78
C MET A 58 -9.40 -25.10 8.83
N PRO A 59 -9.79 -26.05 7.97
CA PRO A 59 -9.10 -27.34 7.87
C PRO A 59 -7.69 -27.17 7.29
N ARG A 60 -6.80 -28.13 7.57
CA ARG A 60 -5.40 -28.23 7.06
C ARG A 60 -4.44 -27.11 7.51
N MET A 61 -4.83 -25.85 7.35
CA MET A 61 -4.05 -24.68 7.75
C MET A 61 -5.00 -23.55 8.13
N ASP A 62 -4.79 -22.99 9.32
CA ASP A 62 -5.56 -21.86 9.82
C ASP A 62 -5.11 -20.52 9.18
N GLY A 63 -5.93 -19.49 9.33
CA GLY A 63 -5.67 -18.18 8.72
C GLY A 63 -4.41 -17.49 9.24
N PHE A 64 -4.07 -17.67 10.52
CA PHE A 64 -2.84 -17.10 11.07
C PHE A 64 -1.59 -17.81 10.53
N GLN A 65 -1.60 -19.14 10.49
CA GLN A 65 -0.52 -19.94 9.91
C GLN A 65 -0.27 -19.58 8.45
N MET A 66 -1.34 -19.44 7.66
CA MET A 66 -1.26 -18.97 6.27
C MET A 66 -0.56 -17.61 6.18
N LEU A 67 -1.00 -16.63 6.97
CA LEU A 67 -0.43 -15.28 6.96
C LEU A 67 1.03 -15.24 7.46
N GLU A 68 1.39 -16.07 8.44
CA GLU A 68 2.77 -16.24 8.90
C GLU A 68 3.68 -16.75 7.77
N ILE A 69 3.21 -17.69 6.93
CA ILE A 69 3.95 -18.18 5.76
C ILE A 69 4.08 -17.09 4.71
N LEU A 70 2.97 -16.44 4.34
CA LEU A 70 2.96 -15.40 3.31
C LEU A 70 3.87 -14.22 3.67
N ARG A 71 3.96 -13.86 4.95
CA ARG A 71 4.83 -12.77 5.42
C ARG A 71 6.33 -13.05 5.34
N LYS A 72 6.74 -14.30 5.12
CA LYS A 72 8.14 -14.62 4.83
C LYS A 72 8.55 -14.17 3.42
N ASN A 73 7.59 -13.96 2.53
CA ASN A 73 7.83 -13.43 1.19
C ASN A 73 7.85 -11.89 1.21
N ALA A 74 8.90 -11.30 0.62
CA ALA A 74 9.13 -9.85 0.64
C ALA A 74 8.06 -9.03 -0.08
N VAL A 75 7.38 -9.60 -1.07
CA VAL A 75 6.30 -8.97 -1.82
C VAL A 75 4.97 -9.15 -1.09
N LEU A 76 4.67 -10.38 -0.67
CA LEU A 76 3.37 -10.72 -0.07
C LEU A 76 3.19 -10.12 1.34
N LYS A 77 4.29 -9.91 2.09
CA LYS A 77 4.22 -9.22 3.39
C LYS A 77 3.68 -7.79 3.31
N GLU A 78 3.78 -7.17 2.13
CA GLU A 78 3.32 -5.80 1.88
C GLU A 78 1.87 -5.76 1.39
N ILE A 79 1.22 -6.91 1.19
CA ILE A 79 -0.19 -7.00 0.81
C ILE A 79 -1.04 -6.84 2.08
N PRO A 80 -2.01 -5.90 2.08
CA PRO A 80 -2.92 -5.71 3.20
C PRO A 80 -3.67 -6.99 3.55
N ALA A 81 -3.66 -7.35 4.83
CA ALA A 81 -4.24 -8.60 5.30
C ALA A 81 -5.18 -8.36 6.49
N PHE A 82 -6.35 -9.00 6.43
CA PHE A 82 -7.46 -8.79 7.36
C PHE A 82 -8.00 -10.11 7.87
N ILE A 83 -8.40 -10.14 9.14
CA ILE A 83 -9.08 -11.27 9.75
C ILE A 83 -10.59 -11.01 9.79
N ASN A 84 -11.37 -12.03 9.42
CA ASN A 84 -12.83 -12.06 9.55
C ASN A 84 -13.22 -13.17 10.55
N SER A 85 -13.11 -12.85 11.85
CA SER A 85 -13.33 -13.79 12.95
C SER A 85 -14.81 -14.04 13.20
N HIS A 86 -15.18 -15.31 13.36
CA HIS A 86 -16.51 -15.70 13.83
C HIS A 86 -16.68 -15.47 15.33
N LEU A 87 -15.64 -15.70 16.14
CA LEU A 87 -15.74 -15.73 17.61
C LEU A 87 -15.30 -14.43 18.29
N GLY A 88 -14.48 -13.61 17.63
CA GLY A 88 -14.01 -12.34 18.20
C GLY A 88 -13.27 -12.50 19.53
N ARG A 89 -12.46 -13.55 19.69
CA ARG A 89 -11.69 -13.77 20.92
C ARG A 89 -10.61 -12.71 21.06
N GLU A 90 -10.42 -12.20 22.28
CA GLU A 90 -9.38 -11.20 22.58
C GLU A 90 -7.97 -11.70 22.22
N GLU A 91 -7.70 -13.00 22.39
CA GLU A 91 -6.42 -13.63 22.02
C GLU A 91 -6.16 -13.55 20.51
N ASP A 92 -7.20 -13.76 19.69
CA ASP A 92 -7.09 -13.69 18.23
C ASP A 92 -6.84 -12.24 17.78
N GLU A 93 -7.54 -11.28 18.40
CA GLU A 93 -7.34 -9.85 18.11
C GLU A 93 -5.94 -9.39 18.50
N LYS A 94 -5.46 -9.83 19.68
CA LYS A 94 -4.09 -9.57 20.13
C LYS A 94 -3.07 -10.16 19.17
N LYS A 95 -3.24 -11.42 18.76
CA LYS A 95 -2.35 -12.08 17.79
C LYS A 95 -2.34 -11.33 16.45
N ALA A 96 -3.50 -10.92 15.94
CA ALA A 96 -3.61 -10.13 14.72
C ALA A 96 -2.83 -8.81 14.79
N LYS A 97 -2.92 -8.12 15.94
CA LYS A 97 -2.20 -6.88 16.20
C LYS A 97 -0.68 -7.09 16.30
N GLU A 98 -0.24 -8.12 17.01
CA GLU A 98 1.20 -8.47 17.14
C GLU A 98 1.81 -8.83 15.80
N MET A 99 1.05 -9.48 14.92
CA MET A 99 1.47 -9.75 13.55
C MET A 99 1.43 -8.50 12.65
N GLY A 100 0.87 -7.38 13.11
CA GLY A 100 0.72 -6.15 12.32
C GLY A 100 -0.27 -6.28 11.16
N LEU A 101 -1.39 -6.99 11.35
CA LEU A 101 -2.46 -7.05 10.35
C LEU A 101 -3.20 -5.71 10.23
N ASP A 102 -3.73 -5.44 9.04
CA ASP A 102 -4.37 -4.15 8.71
C ASP A 102 -5.81 -4.04 9.25
N GLY A 103 -6.40 -5.17 9.67
CA GLY A 103 -7.65 -5.14 10.42
C GLY A 103 -8.08 -6.51 10.94
N PHE A 104 -8.94 -6.44 11.96
CA PHE A 104 -9.60 -7.57 12.58
C PHE A 104 -11.08 -7.25 12.67
N PHE A 105 -11.91 -8.08 12.05
CA PHE A 105 -13.36 -7.92 11.99
C PHE A 105 -14.03 -9.08 12.70
N VAL A 106 -15.08 -8.78 13.47
CA VAL A 106 -15.92 -9.79 14.09
C VAL A 106 -17.22 -9.87 13.31
N ARG A 107 -17.57 -11.05 12.83
CA ARG A 107 -18.81 -11.27 12.08
C ARG A 107 -20.01 -10.83 12.92
N GLY A 108 -20.93 -10.08 12.31
CA GLY A 108 -22.13 -9.57 12.98
C GLY A 108 -21.94 -8.24 13.73
N THR A 109 -20.72 -7.81 14.03
CA THR A 109 -20.47 -6.45 14.60
C THR A 109 -20.24 -5.40 13.52
N ILE A 110 -19.82 -5.83 12.33
CA ILE A 110 -19.62 -5.01 11.15
C ILE A 110 -20.29 -5.67 9.94
N THR A 111 -20.88 -4.86 9.07
CA THR A 111 -21.51 -5.37 7.85
C THR A 111 -20.45 -5.75 6.82
N PRO A 112 -20.68 -6.78 5.99
CA PRO A 112 -19.75 -7.14 4.91
C PRO A 112 -19.43 -5.99 3.95
N SER A 113 -20.40 -5.12 3.66
CA SER A 113 -20.15 -3.90 2.86
C SER A 113 -19.19 -2.92 3.54
N ALA A 114 -19.31 -2.73 4.86
CA ALA A 114 -18.40 -1.88 5.62
C ALA A 114 -16.98 -2.49 5.71
N VAL A 115 -16.86 -3.81 5.80
CA VAL A 115 -15.58 -4.52 5.67
C VAL A 115 -14.96 -4.26 4.29
N CYS A 116 -15.72 -4.42 3.22
CA CYS A 116 -15.27 -4.12 1.86
C CYS A 116 -14.77 -2.67 1.71
N GLN A 117 -15.50 -1.71 2.29
CA GLN A 117 -15.10 -0.30 2.29
C GLN A 117 -13.76 -0.09 3.01
N LYS A 118 -13.59 -0.64 4.22
CA LYS A 118 -12.34 -0.52 4.98
C LYS A 118 -11.15 -1.13 4.24
N ILE A 119 -11.36 -2.25 3.57
CA ILE A 119 -10.33 -2.89 2.75
C ILE A 119 -9.97 -2.03 1.54
N GLN A 120 -10.97 -1.48 0.85
CA GLN A 120 -10.75 -0.52 -0.25
C GLN A 120 -9.95 0.69 0.20
N GLU A 121 -10.30 1.31 1.33
CA GLU A 121 -9.57 2.44 1.91
C GLU A 121 -8.10 2.11 2.11
N LYS A 122 -7.81 0.90 2.63
CA LYS A 122 -6.43 0.45 2.87
C LYS A 122 -5.65 0.18 1.59
N ILE A 123 -6.31 -0.40 0.59
CA ILE A 123 -5.75 -0.60 -0.74
C ILE A 123 -5.37 0.76 -1.34
N ASP A 124 -6.24 1.76 -1.23
CA ASP A 124 -5.98 3.10 -1.78
C ASP A 124 -4.89 3.85 -1.01
N GLU A 125 -4.80 3.67 0.32
CA GLU A 125 -3.66 4.14 1.12
C GLU A 125 -2.34 3.58 0.60
N ARG A 126 -2.26 2.27 0.40
CA ARG A 126 -1.07 1.59 -0.10
C ARG A 126 -0.68 2.08 -1.49
N GLU A 127 -1.64 2.25 -2.38
CA GLU A 127 -1.35 2.73 -3.74
C GLU A 127 -0.91 4.20 -3.75
N ARG A 128 -1.49 5.06 -2.89
CA ARG A 128 -0.98 6.42 -2.68
C ARG A 128 0.45 6.42 -2.15
N ASP A 129 0.75 5.53 -1.21
CA ASP A 129 2.11 5.38 -0.68
C ASP A 129 3.10 4.92 -1.77
N LYS A 130 2.68 4.02 -2.68
CA LYS A 130 3.51 3.57 -3.82
C LYS A 130 3.70 4.62 -4.91
N GLN A 131 2.68 5.42 -5.21
CA GLN A 131 2.75 6.44 -6.26
C GLN A 131 3.63 7.64 -5.86
N GLY A 132 3.98 7.75 -4.57
CA GLY A 132 4.81 8.82 -4.05
C GLY A 132 4.10 10.16 -4.04
N ARG A 133 4.56 11.06 -3.18
CA ARG A 133 4.12 12.45 -3.13
C ARG A 133 5.20 13.34 -3.72
N ARG A 134 4.77 14.43 -4.36
CA ARG A 134 5.66 15.49 -4.83
C ARG A 134 5.84 16.53 -3.73
N TYR A 135 7.08 16.88 -3.48
CA TYR A 135 7.52 17.90 -2.53
C TYR A 135 8.31 18.96 -3.27
N LEU A 136 8.19 20.21 -2.83
CA LEU A 136 9.08 21.30 -3.24
C LEU A 136 9.83 21.76 -2.01
N LEU A 137 11.14 21.54 -2.00
CA LEU A 137 12.02 21.91 -0.90
C LEU A 137 12.82 23.16 -1.29
N ALA A 138 12.83 24.16 -0.42
CA ALA A 138 13.70 25.31 -0.59
C ALA A 138 15.17 24.87 -0.43
N VAL A 139 16.04 25.38 -1.29
CA VAL A 139 17.48 25.15 -1.22
C VAL A 139 18.14 26.45 -0.80
N ASN A 140 18.95 26.43 0.26
CA ASN A 140 19.77 27.58 0.64
C ASN A 140 21.09 27.51 -0.13
N PRO A 141 21.37 28.44 -1.07
CA PRO A 141 22.58 28.39 -1.89
C PRO A 141 23.86 28.73 -1.11
N TRP A 142 23.76 29.28 0.10
CA TRP A 142 24.89 29.80 0.88
C TRP A 142 25.28 28.91 2.07
N GLU A 143 24.63 27.76 2.22
CA GLU A 143 24.93 26.81 3.29
C GLU A 143 25.54 25.53 2.70
N LEU A 144 26.42 24.90 3.48
CA LEU A 144 27.14 23.68 3.08
C LEU A 144 27.87 23.90 1.73
N ASP A 145 27.78 22.94 0.81
CA ASP A 145 28.46 23.00 -0.50
C ASP A 145 27.65 23.75 -1.57
N GLY A 146 26.65 24.55 -1.18
CA GLY A 146 25.73 25.22 -2.11
C GLY A 146 26.43 26.07 -3.17
N GLU A 147 27.40 26.89 -2.78
CA GLU A 147 28.17 27.74 -3.69
C GLU A 147 28.98 26.92 -4.70
N ILE A 148 29.69 25.90 -4.22
CA ILE A 148 30.51 24.99 -5.04
C ILE A 148 29.63 24.22 -6.03
N PHE A 149 28.45 23.78 -5.58
CA PHE A 149 27.48 23.08 -6.41
C PHE A 149 26.95 23.97 -7.54
N ILE A 150 26.64 25.24 -7.26
CA ILE A 150 26.19 26.22 -8.26
C ILE A 150 27.26 26.42 -9.34
N GLU A 151 28.51 26.62 -8.92
CA GLU A 151 29.64 26.81 -9.84
C GLU A 151 29.88 25.56 -10.71
N ASN A 152 30.03 24.39 -10.09
CA ASN A 152 30.34 23.15 -10.79
C ASN A 152 29.24 22.71 -11.76
N CYS A 153 27.97 22.93 -11.40
CA CYS A 153 26.83 22.59 -12.25
C CYS A 153 26.39 23.73 -13.18
N GLN A 154 27.11 24.86 -13.21
CA GLN A 154 26.82 26.03 -14.05
C GLN A 154 25.38 26.54 -13.90
N LEU A 155 24.90 26.58 -12.65
CA LEU A 155 23.55 27.02 -12.32
C LEU A 155 23.47 28.55 -12.21
N PRO A 156 22.26 29.14 -12.33
CA PRO A 156 22.07 30.56 -12.06
C PRO A 156 22.50 30.96 -10.64
N LEU A 157 23.09 32.15 -10.53
CA LEU A 157 23.48 32.75 -9.25
C LEU A 157 22.29 32.83 -8.28
N ASP A 158 22.56 32.61 -6.99
CA ASP A 158 21.57 32.54 -5.91
C ASP A 158 20.48 31.46 -6.11
N LEU A 159 20.68 30.53 -7.04
CA LEU A 159 19.64 29.59 -7.51
C LEU A 159 18.35 30.31 -7.89
N LYS A 160 18.42 31.43 -8.62
CA LYS A 160 17.23 32.13 -9.15
C LYS A 160 16.94 31.71 -10.58
N CYS A 161 15.66 31.48 -10.88
CA CYS A 161 15.25 31.14 -12.24
C CYS A 161 15.61 32.26 -13.23
N ASP A 162 16.33 31.91 -14.29
CA ASP A 162 16.72 32.81 -15.37
C ASP A 162 15.52 33.37 -16.18
N ASN A 163 14.35 32.75 -16.08
CA ASN A 163 13.14 33.18 -16.77
C ASN A 163 12.27 34.14 -15.94
N CYS A 164 12.10 33.88 -14.64
CA CYS A 164 11.15 34.64 -13.81
C CYS A 164 11.69 35.12 -12.46
N GLY A 165 12.98 34.93 -12.18
CA GLY A 165 13.67 35.39 -10.97
C GLY A 165 13.27 34.67 -9.68
N THR A 166 12.31 33.74 -9.73
CA THR A 166 11.86 32.97 -8.55
C THR A 166 12.98 32.03 -8.08
N PRO A 167 13.25 31.93 -6.76
CA PRO A 167 14.17 30.93 -6.23
C PRO A 167 13.79 29.53 -6.70
N LEU A 168 14.78 28.78 -7.17
CA LEU A 168 14.63 27.38 -7.55
C LEU A 168 14.37 26.54 -6.30
N ALA A 169 13.64 25.45 -6.49
CA ALA A 169 13.33 24.48 -5.46
C ALA A 169 13.73 23.09 -5.94
N LEU A 170 14.08 22.22 -4.99
CA LEU A 170 14.26 20.81 -5.28
C LEU A 170 12.88 20.15 -5.33
N GLU A 171 12.45 19.73 -6.52
CA GLU A 171 11.28 18.88 -6.67
C GLU A 171 11.66 17.44 -6.37
N VAL A 172 11.07 16.89 -5.32
CA VAL A 172 11.30 15.52 -4.87
C VAL A 172 10.02 14.72 -5.04
N SER A 173 10.08 13.60 -5.75
CA SER A 173 9.02 12.58 -5.69
C SER A 173 9.47 11.47 -4.76
N ALA A 174 8.74 11.24 -3.68
CA ALA A 174 9.11 10.25 -2.68
C ALA A 174 7.91 9.47 -2.16
N THR A 175 8.12 8.17 -1.97
CA THR A 175 7.26 7.29 -1.17
C THR A 175 7.73 7.32 0.29
N LYS A 176 7.07 6.57 1.18
CA LYS A 176 7.57 6.39 2.56
C LYS A 176 8.93 5.69 2.65
N LYS A 177 9.31 4.92 1.63
CA LYS A 177 10.51 4.05 1.68
C LYS A 177 11.61 4.50 0.72
N GLU A 178 11.30 5.33 -0.27
CA GLU A 178 12.22 5.62 -1.36
C GLU A 178 11.95 7.00 -1.99
N ILE A 179 13.03 7.68 -2.39
CA ILE A 179 12.97 8.87 -3.25
C ILE A 179 13.16 8.39 -4.70
N SER A 180 12.15 8.61 -5.56
CA SER A 180 12.17 8.18 -6.95
C SER A 180 12.63 9.26 -7.93
N LEU A 181 12.60 10.54 -7.52
CA LEU A 181 13.07 11.67 -8.32
C LEU A 181 13.52 12.80 -7.39
N ALA A 182 14.64 13.45 -7.72
CA ALA A 182 15.05 14.73 -7.15
C ALA A 182 15.65 15.60 -8.25
N GLN A 183 14.99 16.71 -8.59
CA GLN A 183 15.43 17.60 -9.68
C GLN A 183 15.24 19.06 -9.28
N LEU A 184 16.12 19.96 -9.71
CA LEU A 184 15.94 21.39 -9.49
C LEU A 184 14.91 21.95 -10.47
N VAL A 185 13.91 22.67 -9.96
CA VAL A 185 12.86 23.27 -10.78
C VAL A 185 12.57 24.69 -10.33
N CYS A 186 12.10 25.51 -11.26
CA CYS A 186 11.44 26.75 -10.92
C CYS A 186 9.99 26.47 -10.49
N PRO A 187 9.59 26.77 -9.25
CA PRO A 187 8.22 26.48 -8.78
C PRO A 187 7.16 27.31 -9.52
N ASN A 188 7.52 28.48 -10.03
CA ASN A 188 6.62 29.39 -10.76
C ASN A 188 6.42 28.95 -12.23
N CYS A 189 7.47 29.01 -13.07
CA CYS A 189 7.34 28.70 -14.50
C CYS A 189 7.54 27.22 -14.89
N LYS A 190 7.78 26.33 -13.92
CA LYS A 190 8.00 24.88 -14.10
C LYS A 190 9.20 24.48 -14.97
N LYS A 191 10.08 25.42 -15.31
CA LYS A 191 11.36 25.13 -15.96
C LYS A 191 12.22 24.24 -15.07
N LYS A 192 12.82 23.20 -15.66
CA LYS A 192 13.73 22.27 -14.99
C LYS A 192 15.18 22.69 -15.21
N PHE A 193 16.02 22.45 -14.21
CA PHE A 193 17.44 22.76 -14.20
C PHE A 193 18.17 21.49 -13.78
N LEU A 194 19.01 20.96 -14.69
CA LEU A 194 19.65 19.64 -14.60
C LEU A 194 18.64 18.47 -14.75
N ASN A 195 19.07 17.41 -15.44
CA ASN A 195 18.32 16.17 -15.64
C ASN A 195 18.92 15.06 -14.79
#